data_AF-A0A0X3W3F4-F1
#
_entry.id   AF-A0A0X3W3F4-F1
#
_cell.length_a   1.000
_cell.length_b   1.000
_cell.length_c   1.000
_cell.angle_alpha   90.00
_cell.angle_beta   90.00
_cell.angle_gamma   90.00
#
_symmetry.space_group_name_H-M   'P 1'
#
loop_
_entity.id
_entity.type
_entity.pdbx_description
1 polymer ?
#
loop_
_entity_poly.entity_id
_entity_poly.type
_entity_poly.pdbx_seq_one_letter_code
_entity_poly.pdbx_strand_id
1 'polypeptide(L)'
;MSRLTALPADGTHGTFELDLGGHEARRRAEVLAALGDTWDPVAALADEAAAQRLLYSGLDADQQATYDMLVAAGVLPPAGQD
;
A
#
# COMPACT_ATOMS: atom_id res chain seq x y z
N MET A 1 -10.34 -2.69 -19.74
CA MET A 1 -9.29 -3.60 -20.22
C MET A 1 -8.08 -2.76 -20.56
N SER A 2 -6.96 -2.94 -19.83
CA SER A 2 -5.70 -2.25 -20.13
C SER A 2 -4.83 -3.17 -20.97
N ARG A 3 -4.39 -2.67 -22.13
CA ARG A 3 -3.65 -3.41 -23.15
C ARG A 3 -2.15 -3.21 -22.96
N LEU A 4 -1.38 -4.29 -22.82
CA LEU A 4 0.09 -4.24 -22.70
C LEU A 4 0.71 -5.10 -23.80
N THR A 5 1.38 -4.48 -24.77
CA THR A 5 2.05 -5.19 -25.87
C THR A 5 3.44 -5.67 -25.42
N ALA A 6 3.67 -6.97 -25.40
CA ALA A 6 5.00 -7.56 -25.16
C ALA A 6 5.61 -8.12 -26.46
N LEU A 7 6.92 -7.95 -26.65
CA LEU A 7 7.69 -8.43 -27.81
C LEU A 7 8.34 -9.80 -27.50
N PRO A 8 8.04 -10.88 -28.24
CA PRO A 8 8.76 -12.15 -28.11
C PRO A 8 10.06 -12.17 -28.94
N ALA A 9 11.04 -12.98 -28.49
CA ALA A 9 12.42 -13.02 -29.01
C ALA A 9 12.58 -13.54 -30.45
N ASP A 10 11.58 -14.22 -31.02
CA ASP A 10 11.63 -14.81 -32.38
C ASP A 10 11.03 -13.91 -33.48
N GLY A 11 10.86 -12.60 -33.21
CA GLY A 11 10.41 -11.61 -34.21
C GLY A 11 8.95 -11.75 -34.67
N THR A 12 8.23 -12.77 -34.22
CA THR A 12 6.80 -12.95 -34.48
C THR A 12 5.99 -12.09 -33.52
N HIS A 13 5.43 -10.99 -34.00
CA HIS A 13 4.64 -10.08 -33.17
C HIS A 13 3.25 -10.69 -32.92
N GLY A 14 3.01 -11.21 -31.72
CA GLY A 14 1.70 -11.65 -31.25
C GLY A 14 1.04 -10.61 -30.35
N THR A 15 -0.29 -10.54 -30.34
CA THR A 15 -1.01 -9.76 -29.33
C THR A 15 -1.20 -10.62 -28.08
N PHE A 16 -0.67 -10.17 -26.96
CA PHE A 16 -0.96 -10.74 -25.64
C PHE A 16 -1.95 -9.81 -24.94
N GLU A 17 -3.11 -10.33 -24.57
CA GLU A 17 -4.15 -9.58 -23.84
C GLU A 17 -4.20 -10.10 -22.40
N LEU A 18 -4.07 -9.19 -21.43
CA LEU A 18 -4.10 -9.51 -20.01
C LEU A 18 -5.23 -8.74 -19.33
N ASP A 19 -6.16 -9.47 -18.71
CA ASP A 19 -7.22 -8.84 -17.91
C ASP A 19 -6.70 -8.50 -16.51
N LEU A 20 -6.01 -7.37 -16.39
CA LEU A 20 -5.51 -6.88 -15.10
C LEU A 20 -6.63 -6.67 -14.08
N GLY A 21 -7.85 -6.33 -14.51
CA GLY A 21 -8.99 -6.13 -13.62
C GLY A 21 -9.46 -7.46 -13.01
N GLY A 22 -9.62 -8.49 -13.85
CA GLY A 22 -9.94 -9.84 -13.41
C GLY A 22 -8.85 -10.45 -12.53
N HIS A 23 -7.58 -10.27 -12.89
CA HIS A 23 -6.46 -10.72 -12.07
C HIS A 23 -6.40 -10.02 -10.71
N GLU A 24 -6.67 -8.71 -10.66
CA GLU A 24 -6.71 -7.96 -9.41
C GLU A 24 -7.88 -8.37 -8.52
N ALA A 25 -9.06 -8.57 -9.10
CA ALA A 25 -10.23 -9.06 -8.37
C ALA A 25 -9.95 -10.42 -7.74
N ARG A 26 -9.31 -11.33 -8.49
CA ARG A 26 -8.89 -12.63 -7.97
C ARG A 26 -7.88 -12.48 -6.83
N ARG A 27 -6.84 -11.66 -7.00
CA ARG A 27 -5.82 -11.43 -5.96
C ARG A 27 -6.46 -10.97 -4.65
N ARG A 28 -7.39 -10.01 -4.71
CA ARG A 28 -8.10 -9.49 -3.53
C ARG A 28 -8.98 -10.54 -2.87
N ALA A 29 -9.69 -11.34 -3.65
CA ALA A 29 -10.53 -12.42 -3.12
C ALA A 29 -9.69 -13.46 -2.33
N GLU A 30 -8.56 -13.89 -2.88
CA GLU A 30 -7.65 -14.83 -2.20
C GLU A 30 -7.04 -14.22 -0.93
N VAL A 31 -6.71 -12.92 -0.94
CA VAL A 31 -6.23 -12.21 0.26
C VAL A 31 -7.30 -12.18 1.35
N LEU A 32 -8.54 -11.84 1.01
CA LEU A 32 -9.64 -11.83 1.98
C LEU A 32 -9.92 -13.23 2.54
N ALA A 33 -9.87 -14.26 1.69
CA ALA A 33 -10.03 -15.65 2.12
C ALA A 33 -8.91 -16.09 3.07
N ALA A 34 -7.67 -15.65 2.85
CA ALA A 34 -6.53 -15.96 3.70
C ALA A 34 -6.58 -15.25 5.06
N LEU A 35 -7.15 -14.04 5.13
CA LEU A 35 -7.34 -13.29 6.37
C LEU A 35 -8.43 -13.94 7.26
N GLY A 36 -9.44 -14.56 6.63
CA GLY A 36 -10.48 -15.34 7.29
C GLY A 36 -11.53 -14.51 8.03
N ASP A 37 -12.56 -15.19 8.51
CA ASP A 37 -13.78 -14.56 9.06
C ASP A 37 -13.57 -13.84 10.39
N THR A 38 -12.44 -14.07 11.06
CA THR A 38 -12.09 -13.42 12.32
C THR A 38 -11.33 -12.12 12.12
N TRP A 39 -10.95 -11.78 10.89
CA TRP A 39 -10.24 -10.54 10.62
C TRP A 39 -11.18 -9.34 10.67
N ASP A 40 -10.91 -8.43 11.60
CA ASP A 40 -11.60 -7.15 11.71
C ASP A 40 -10.75 -6.05 11.02
N PRO A 41 -11.14 -5.58 9.83
CA PRO A 41 -10.39 -4.56 9.11
C PRO A 41 -10.39 -3.21 9.82
N VAL A 42 -11.42 -2.91 10.62
CA VAL A 42 -11.50 -1.65 11.38
C VAL A 42 -10.52 -1.68 12.54
N ALA A 43 -10.47 -2.80 13.28
CA ALA A 43 -9.48 -2.99 14.33
C ALA A 43 -8.05 -2.96 13.78
N ALA A 44 -7.79 -3.63 12.66
CA ALA A 44 -6.47 -3.61 12.02
C ALA A 44 -6.02 -2.21 11.60
N LEU A 45 -6.92 -1.37 11.08
CA LEU A 45 -6.61 0.02 10.74
C LEU A 45 -6.35 0.88 12.00
N ALA A 46 -7.12 0.67 13.07
CA ALA A 46 -6.91 1.37 14.33
C ALA A 46 -5.56 1.00 14.97
N ASP A 47 -5.19 -0.28 14.93
CA ASP A 47 -3.91 -0.80 15.42
C ASP A 47 -2.73 -0.23 14.61
N GLU A 48 -2.86 -0.14 13.28
CA GLU A 48 -1.85 0.49 12.42
C GLU A 48 -1.67 1.98 12.76
N ALA A 49 -2.76 2.73 12.94
CA ALA A 49 -2.68 4.14 13.33
C ALA A 49 -2.03 4.30 14.72
N ALA A 50 -2.29 3.37 15.66
CA ALA A 50 -1.63 3.34 16.96
C ALA A 50 -0.13 3.05 16.84
N ALA A 51 0.25 2.07 16.01
CA ALA A 51 1.64 1.74 15.74
C ALA A 51 2.38 2.92 15.09
N GLN A 52 1.74 3.61 14.15
CA GLN A 52 2.31 4.78 13.48
C GLN A 52 2.58 5.93 14.46
N ARG A 53 1.69 6.17 15.44
CA ARG A 53 1.96 7.15 16.51
C ARG A 53 3.16 6.77 17.37
N LEU A 54 3.38 5.47 17.61
CA LEU A 54 4.53 4.99 18.39
C LEU A 54 5.87 5.22 17.66
N LEU A 55 5.91 5.08 16.34
CA LEU A 55 7.13 5.28 15.54
C LEU A 55 7.75 6.68 15.71
N TYR A 56 6.92 7.69 15.92
CA TYR A 56 7.34 9.08 16.12
C TYR A 56 7.08 9.56 17.55
N SER A 57 6.96 8.63 18.49
CA SER A 57 6.87 8.94 19.90
C SER A 57 8.26 9.10 20.52
N GLY A 58 8.38 10.01 21.50
CA GLY A 58 9.62 10.17 22.26
C GLY A 58 10.80 10.74 21.47
N LEU A 59 10.52 11.48 20.38
CA LEU A 59 11.56 12.18 19.63
C LEU A 59 12.21 13.25 20.50
N ASP A 60 13.54 13.34 20.38
CA ASP A 60 14.26 14.50 20.90
C ASP A 60 14.03 15.74 20.00
N ALA A 61 14.61 16.87 20.38
CA ALA A 61 14.38 18.14 19.70
C ALA A 61 14.85 18.14 18.23
N ASP A 62 15.99 17.49 17.94
CA ASP A 62 16.56 17.46 16.59
C ASP A 62 15.78 16.48 15.70
N GLN A 63 15.36 15.35 16.28
CA GLN A 63 14.49 14.37 15.64
C GLN A 63 13.12 14.95 15.34
N GLN A 64 12.52 15.70 16.28
CA GLN A 64 11.23 16.36 16.08
C GLN A 64 11.31 17.40 14.95
N ALA A 65 12.38 18.21 14.91
CA ALA A 65 12.58 19.18 13.83
C ALA A 65 12.70 18.51 12.45
N THR A 66 13.37 17.36 12.38
CA THR A 66 13.46 16.56 11.15
C THR A 66 12.10 15.98 10.76
N TYR A 67 11.35 15.45 11.73
CA TYR A 67 10.00 14.93 11.50
C TYR A 67 9.07 16.03 10.94
N ASP A 68 9.04 17.20 11.57
CA ASP A 68 8.20 18.33 11.15
C ASP A 68 8.55 18.79 9.73
N MET A 69 9.84 18.84 9.38
CA MET A 69 10.29 19.15 8.02
C MET A 69 9.77 18.14 7.00
N LEU A 70 9.83 16.84 7.31
CA LEU A 70 9.39 15.77 6.42
C LEU A 70 7.87 15.76 6.25
N VAL A 71 7.12 16.08 7.31
CA VAL A 71 5.66 16.26 7.24
C VAL A 71 5.32 17.46 6.35
N ALA A 72 5.97 18.60 6.55
CA ALA A 72 5.76 19.79 5.72
C ALA A 72 6.09 19.56 4.24
N ALA A 73 7.07 18.70 3.96
CA ALA A 73 7.45 18.30 2.60
C ALA A 73 6.51 17.22 1.99
N GLY A 74 5.55 16.68 2.76
CA GLY A 74 4.67 15.59 2.32
C GLY A 74 5.36 14.24 2.18
N VAL A 75 6.56 14.08 2.75
CA VAL A 75 7.30 12.81 2.75
C VAL A 75 6.74 11.88 3.81
N LEU A 76 6.42 12.42 4.99
CA LEU A 76 5.82 11.67 6.08
C LEU A 76 4.38 12.13 6.35
N PRO A 77 3.49 11.21 6.76
CA PRO A 77 2.17 11.59 7.23
C PRO A 77 2.26 12.26 8.61
N PRO A 78 1.38 13.23 8.90
CA PRO A 78 1.23 13.79 10.24
C PRO A 78 0.69 12.73 11.21
N ALA A 79 1.33 12.59 12.37
CA ALA A 79 0.91 11.64 13.38
C ALA A 79 -0.44 12.09 13.98
N GLY A 80 -1.44 11.23 13.93
CA GLY A 80 -2.73 11.44 14.60
C GLY A 80 -3.79 12.23 13.82
N GLN A 81 -3.78 12.21 12.49
CA GLN A 81 -4.94 12.62 11.70
C GLN A 81 -5.72 11.35 11.30
N ASP A 82 -6.92 11.19 11.88
CA ASP A 82 -8.03 10.42 11.28
C ASP A 82 -8.73 11.30 10.22
#